data_AF-A0A2R6E2W7-F1
#
_entry.id   AF-A0A2R6E2W7-F1
#
_cell.length_a   1.000
_cell.length_b   1.000
_cell.length_c   1.000
_cell.angle_alpha   90.00
_cell.angle_beta   90.00
_cell.angle_gamma   90.00
#
_symmetry.space_group_name_H-M   'P 1'
#
loop_
_entity.id
_entity.type
_entity.pdbx_description
1 polymer ?
#
loop_
_entity_poly.entity_id
_entity_poly.type
_entity_poly.pdbx_seq_one_letter_code
_entity_poly.pdbx_strand_id
1 'polypeptide(L)' 'MNQMAAQFSGDLFGAAVTLALVTGGLLLIGALVSFAVFGYRSVKGDGMRNPQEVVPEKTTDEGLSEGDADDEWDYY' A
#
# COMPACT_ATOMS: atom_id res chain seq x y z
N MET A 1 4.30 44.68 11.92
CA MET A 1 4.13 43.32 11.37
C MET A 1 4.13 43.40 9.87
N ASN A 2 4.91 42.57 9.17
CA ASN A 2 5.08 42.66 7.72
C ASN A 2 3.86 42.01 7.02
N GLN A 3 2.92 42.81 6.51
CA GLN A 3 1.65 42.32 5.97
C GLN A 3 1.82 41.35 4.78
N MET A 4 2.88 41.53 4.00
CA MET A 4 3.20 40.62 2.88
C MET A 4 3.56 39.21 3.34
N ALA A 5 4.28 39.07 4.46
CA ALA A 5 4.63 37.74 5.00
C ALA A 5 3.39 37.01 5.56
N ALA A 6 2.46 37.75 6.16
CA ALA A 6 1.20 37.21 6.67
C ALA A 6 0.27 36.76 5.52
N GLN A 7 0.22 37.52 4.42
CA GLN A 7 -0.59 37.16 3.25
C GLN A 7 -0.03 35.92 2.55
N PHE A 8 1.29 35.87 2.31
CA PHE A 8 1.92 34.72 1.64
C PHE A 8 1.77 33.40 2.43
N SER A 9 1.90 33.48 3.77
CA SER A 9 1.68 32.31 4.62
C SER A 9 0.21 31.88 4.67
N GLY A 10 -0.74 32.83 4.62
CA GLY A 10 -2.17 32.54 4.50
C GLY A 10 -2.51 31.81 3.19
N ASP A 11 -1.98 32.29 2.06
CA ASP A 11 -2.22 31.69 0.75
C ASP A 11 -1.64 30.27 0.66
N LEU A 12 -0.42 30.05 1.19
CA LEU A 12 0.21 28.73 1.24
C LEU A 12 -0.56 27.76 2.14
N PHE A 13 -1.04 28.21 3.29
CA PHE A 13 -1.87 27.40 4.18
C PHE A 13 -3.21 27.02 3.51
N GLY A 14 -3.86 27.98 2.83
CA GLY A 14 -5.08 27.73 2.08
C GLY A 14 -4.89 26.68 0.98
N ALA A 15 -3.78 26.76 0.23
CA ALA A 15 -3.42 25.76 -0.77
C ALA A 15 -3.17 24.38 -0.16
N ALA A 16 -2.44 24.31 0.97
CA ALA A 16 -2.16 23.05 1.67
C ALA A 16 -3.43 22.38 2.19
N VAL A 17 -4.36 23.14 2.77
CA VAL A 17 -5.67 22.63 3.24
C VAL A 17 -6.48 22.09 2.07
N THR A 18 -6.54 22.83 0.96
CA THR A 18 -7.27 22.40 -0.25
C THR A 18 -6.71 21.08 -0.78
N LEU A 19 -5.37 20.99 -0.89
CA LEU A 19 -4.69 19.77 -1.33
C LEU A 19 -4.99 18.60 -0.38
N ALA A 20 -4.88 18.81 0.93
CA ALA A 20 -5.16 17.79 1.93
C ALA A 20 -6.60 17.27 1.85
N LEU A 21 -7.59 18.16 1.65
CA LEU A 21 -8.99 17.78 1.51
C LEU A 21 -9.24 16.97 0.23
N VAL A 22 -8.66 17.38 -0.89
CA VAL A 22 -8.80 16.66 -2.18
C VAL A 22 -8.15 15.28 -2.08
N THR A 23 -6.89 15.21 -1.64
CA THR A 23 -6.17 13.94 -1.49
C THR A 23 -6.85 13.03 -0.47
N GLY A 24 -7.25 13.57 0.68
CA GLY A 24 -7.98 12.83 1.71
C GLY A 24 -9.31 12.28 1.19
N GLY A 25 -10.06 13.07 0.43
CA GLY A 25 -11.31 12.62 -0.20
C GLY A 25 -11.11 11.47 -1.19
N LEU A 26 -10.09 11.56 -2.04
CA LEU A 26 -9.75 10.49 -2.98
C LEU A 26 -9.34 9.20 -2.27
N LEU A 27 -8.50 9.31 -1.24
CA LEU A 27 -8.09 8.16 -0.43
C LEU A 27 -9.29 7.53 0.30
N LEU A 28 -10.20 8.35 0.84
CA LEU A 28 -11.40 7.87 1.50
C LEU A 28 -12.30 7.10 0.53
N ILE A 29 -12.52 7.61 -0.68
CA ILE A 29 -13.30 6.91 -1.72
C ILE A 29 -12.63 5.57 -2.05
N GLY A 30 -11.31 5.55 -2.26
CA GLY A 30 -10.56 4.33 -2.53
C GLY A 30 -10.69 3.30 -1.39
N ALA A 31 -10.62 3.76 -0.14
CA ALA A 31 -10.80 2.92 1.05
C ALA A 31 -12.21 2.34 1.11
N LEU A 32 -13.24 3.13 0.84
CA LEU A 32 -14.63 2.67 0.81
C LEU A 32 -14.87 1.63 -0.28
N VAL A 33 -14.33 1.84 -1.49
CA VAL A 33 -14.43 0.87 -2.59
C VAL A 33 -13.71 -0.43 -2.21
N SER A 34 -12.50 -0.33 -1.68
CA SER A 34 -11.72 -1.50 -1.23
C SER A 34 -12.46 -2.28 -0.15
N PHE A 35 -13.03 -1.57 0.83
CA PHE A 35 -13.84 -2.16 1.89
C PHE A 35 -15.11 -2.82 1.37
N ALA A 36 -15.82 -2.20 0.42
CA ALA A 36 -17.00 -2.78 -0.20
C ALA A 36 -16.68 -4.06 -0.99
N VAL A 37 -15.59 -4.06 -1.77
CA VAL A 37 -15.13 -5.25 -2.50
C VAL A 37 -14.72 -6.36 -1.54
N PHE A 38 -13.97 -6.01 -0.48
CA PHE A 38 -13.60 -6.94 0.58
C PHE A 38 -14.84 -7.57 1.21
N GLY A 39 -15.76 -6.75 1.72
CA GLY A 39 -16.98 -7.23 2.37
C GLY A 39 -17.86 -8.07 1.44
N TYR A 40 -17.99 -7.68 0.16
CA TYR A 40 -18.71 -8.47 -0.83
C TYR A 40 -18.08 -9.86 -1.01
N ARG A 41 -16.75 -9.93 -1.17
CA ARG A 41 -16.03 -11.20 -1.33
C ARG A 41 -16.10 -12.07 -0.08
N SER A 42 -16.08 -11.47 1.11
CA SER A 42 -16.17 -12.21 2.38
C SER A 42 -17.56 -12.81 2.65
N VAL A 43 -18.64 -12.16 2.21
CA VAL A 43 -20.02 -12.60 2.53
C VAL A 43 -20.67 -13.37 1.37
N LYS A 44 -20.47 -12.93 0.13
CA LYS A 44 -21.15 -13.48 -1.06
C LYS A 44 -20.22 -14.08 -2.11
N GLY A 45 -18.92 -13.77 -2.10
CA GLY A 45 -17.97 -14.32 -3.06
C GLY A 45 -17.36 -15.65 -2.60
N ASP A 46 -16.48 -16.22 -3.43
CA ASP A 46 -15.62 -17.39 -3.11
C ASP A 46 -14.57 -17.11 -2.02
N GLY A 47 -14.76 -16.07 -1.21
CA GLY A 47 -13.75 -15.59 -0.27
C GLY A 47 -12.52 -14.98 -0.96
N MET A 48 -11.43 -14.89 -0.22
CA MET A 48 -10.12 -14.55 -0.79
C MET A 48 -9.48 -15.81 -1.36
N ARG A 49 -9.02 -15.73 -2.62
CA ARG A 49 -8.25 -16.82 -3.25
C ARG A 49 -7.10 -17.20 -2.33
N ASN A 50 -7.01 -18.48 -1.98
CA ASN A 50 -5.91 -18.98 -1.16
C ASN A 50 -4.59 -18.70 -1.90
N PRO A 51 -3.62 -18.02 -1.26
CA PRO A 51 -2.34 -17.69 -1.89
C PRO A 51 -1.54 -18.95 -2.29
N GLN A 52 -1.84 -20.09 -1.66
CA GLN A 52 -1.25 -21.39 -1.97
C GLN A 52 -1.80 -22.01 -3.27
N GLU A 53 -3.01 -21.65 -3.69
CA GLU A 53 -3.65 -22.15 -4.92
C GLU A 53 -3.28 -21.35 -6.19
N VAL A 54 -2.56 -20.24 -6.02
CA VAL A 54 -2.02 -19.40 -7.10
C VAL A 54 -0.51 -19.50 -7.24
N VAL A 55 0.16 -20.28 -6.39
CA VAL A 55 1.53 -20.73 -6.69
C VAL A 55 1.39 -21.62 -7.92
N PRO A 56 1.88 -21.23 -9.11
CA PRO A 56 1.96 -22.18 -10.21
C PRO A 56 2.74 -23.37 -9.66
N GLU A 57 2.17 -24.58 -9.79
CA GLU A 57 2.85 -25.84 -9.48
C GLU A 57 4.32 -25.64 -9.79
N LYS A 58 5.17 -25.64 -8.73
CA LYS A 58 6.60 -25.42 -8.88
C LYS A 58 7.03 -26.29 -10.04
N THR A 59 7.41 -25.61 -11.13
CA THR A 59 8.07 -26.25 -12.25
C THR A 59 9.17 -27.08 -11.64
N THR A 60 9.08 -28.37 -11.90
CA THR A 60 10.03 -29.41 -11.54
C THR A 60 11.45 -28.85 -11.56
N ASP A 61 12.18 -29.07 -10.48
CA ASP A 61 13.65 -29.00 -10.40
C ASP A 61 14.29 -27.69 -10.88
N GLU A 62 14.50 -26.73 -9.97
CA GLU A 62 15.74 -25.91 -9.85
C GLU A 62 15.52 -24.71 -8.92
N GLY A 63 16.31 -24.65 -7.84
CA GLY A 63 16.73 -23.40 -7.22
C GLY A 63 15.83 -22.80 -6.14
N LEU A 64 16.02 -23.27 -4.90
CA LEU A 64 16.23 -22.47 -3.68
C LEU A 64 16.16 -23.42 -2.47
N SER A 65 17.32 -23.92 -2.04
CA SER A 65 17.49 -24.59 -0.75
C SER A 65 17.57 -23.52 0.34
N GLU A 66 16.91 -23.75 1.47
CA GLU A 66 17.12 -23.01 2.71
C GLU A 66 18.59 -23.17 3.11
N GLY A 67 19.30 -22.05 3.33
CA GLY A 67 20.73 -22.05 3.65
C GLY A 67 21.00 -22.65 5.03
N ASP A 68 22.03 -23.47 5.13
CA ASP A 68 22.43 -24.13 6.37
C ASP A 68 23.08 -23.14 7.36
N ALA A 69 22.99 -23.40 8.65
CA ALA A 69 23.38 -22.46 9.71
C ALA A 69 24.90 -22.23 9.85
N ASP A 70 25.71 -22.95 9.08
CA ASP A 70 27.17 -22.91 9.07
C ASP A 70 27.74 -22.13 7.87
N ASP A 71 26.92 -21.38 7.15
CA ASP A 71 27.35 -20.54 6.02
C ASP A 71 28.06 -19.26 6.53
N GLU A 72 29.27 -19.45 7.04
CA GLU A 72 30.22 -18.39 7.41
C GLU A 72 30.74 -17.77 6.09
N TRP A 73 30.17 -16.62 5.73
CA TRP A 73 30.45 -15.93 4.47
C TRP A 73 31.92 -15.52 4.35
N ASP A 74 32.74 -16.35 3.71
CA ASP A 74 34.14 -16.08 3.37
C ASP A 74 34.25 -15.12 2.16
N TYR A 75 33.73 -13.90 2.27
CA TYR A 75 34.07 -12.82 1.34
C TYR A 75 34.22 -11.47 2.05
N TYR A 76 35.49 -11.22 2.43
CA TYR A 76 36.15 -10.01 2.93
C TYR A 76 36.09 -9.71 4.43
#